data_AF-A0A2G1ZGW3-F1
#
_entry.id   AF-A0A2G1ZGW3-F1
#
_cell.length_a   1.000
_cell.length_b   1.000
_cell.length_c   1.000
_cell.angle_alpha   90.00
_cell.angle_beta   90.00
_cell.angle_gamma   90.00
#
_symmetry.space_group_name_H-M   'P 1'
#
loop_
_entity.id
_entity.type
_entity.pdbx_description
1 polymer ?
#
loop_
_entity_poly.entity_id
_entity_poly.type
_entity_poly.pdbx_seq_one_letter_code
_entity_poly.pdbx_strand_id
1 'polypeptide(L)'
;MKKQFSAKSGFISITLLAAFQAAPAIVSADVSSNVSASSNYLFRGVTQTDGAAAVQGGLDYEHASGFYAGGWGSNVDFGDGTSYELDLYAGFSGSVEELGYDVGYIYYAYPDAPDAIDFGELYGEISYGIAAIGLAYTINSDTSGDGLFVQGDAYYYASVGVPLEDSYSAGVTLGYYDFADDGKASVGEASYSHVAANVTKDAGNFGSFSVNVEYADIESTDALGSVNSDDPKFWLGWSRSF
;
A
#
# COMPACT_ATOMS: atom_id res chain seq x y z
N MET A 1 -15.63 -32.74 -31.04
CA MET A 1 -15.89 -31.33 -30.62
C MET A 1 -15.41 -31.15 -29.19
N LYS A 2 -14.20 -30.62 -28.99
CA LYS A 2 -13.70 -29.98 -27.77
C LYS A 2 -12.58 -29.06 -28.25
N LYS A 3 -12.81 -27.74 -28.28
CA LYS A 3 -11.76 -26.75 -28.54
C LYS A 3 -11.33 -26.23 -27.16
N GLN A 4 -10.17 -26.66 -26.70
CA GLN A 4 -9.45 -25.95 -25.64
C GLN A 4 -8.67 -24.82 -26.33
N PHE A 5 -8.90 -23.58 -25.93
CA PHE A 5 -8.02 -22.46 -26.21
C PHE A 5 -7.01 -22.38 -25.07
N SER A 6 -5.77 -22.76 -25.35
CA SER A 6 -4.62 -22.39 -24.53
C SER A 6 -4.13 -21.04 -25.04
N ALA A 7 -4.26 -20.00 -24.22
CA ALA A 7 -3.59 -18.73 -24.45
C ALA A 7 -2.12 -18.91 -24.06
N LYS A 8 -1.24 -18.71 -25.03
CA LYS A 8 0.20 -18.87 -24.89
C LYS A 8 0.76 -17.69 -24.09
N SER A 9 1.34 -17.97 -22.93
CA SER A 9 2.31 -17.08 -22.29
C SER A 9 3.50 -16.92 -23.23
N GLY A 10 3.71 -15.70 -23.71
CA GLY A 10 4.75 -15.39 -24.69
C GLY A 10 6.12 -15.29 -24.03
N PHE A 11 6.91 -16.34 -24.13
CA PHE A 11 8.37 -16.25 -24.13
C PHE A 11 8.85 -15.72 -25.49
N ILE A 12 9.81 -14.80 -25.48
CA ILE A 12 10.72 -14.54 -26.62
C ILE A 12 12.13 -14.91 -26.16
N SER A 13 12.87 -15.55 -27.07
CA SER A 13 14.14 -16.26 -26.88
C SER A 13 15.17 -15.83 -27.96
N ILE A 14 16.44 -16.27 -27.82
CA ILE A 14 17.62 -16.26 -28.75
C ILE A 14 18.66 -15.13 -28.52
N THR A 15 20.01 -15.28 -28.47
CA THR A 15 21.05 -16.36 -28.48
C THR A 15 22.48 -15.72 -28.35
N LEU A 16 23.42 -16.42 -27.69
CA LEU A 16 24.92 -16.44 -27.70
C LEU A 16 25.86 -15.22 -28.00
N LEU A 17 26.91 -15.17 -27.16
CA LEU A 17 28.35 -14.87 -27.39
C LEU A 17 28.91 -13.47 -27.06
N ALA A 18 30.06 -13.50 -26.37
CA ALA A 18 30.79 -12.40 -25.76
C ALA A 18 31.42 -11.40 -26.75
N ALA A 19 31.41 -10.11 -26.40
CA ALA A 19 32.49 -9.15 -26.60
C ALA A 19 32.20 -7.85 -25.82
N PHE A 20 33.18 -7.38 -25.04
CA PHE A 20 33.19 -6.07 -24.41
C PHE A 20 33.06 -4.98 -25.48
N GLN A 21 31.94 -4.25 -25.48
CA GLN A 21 31.84 -2.86 -25.93
C GLN A 21 30.67 -2.18 -25.21
N ALA A 22 30.96 -1.08 -24.51
CA ALA A 22 29.95 -0.23 -23.88
C ALA A 22 29.11 0.45 -24.99
N ALA A 23 27.90 -0.04 -25.20
CA ALA A 23 26.83 0.70 -25.87
C ALA A 23 25.98 1.38 -24.78
N PRO A 24 25.42 2.58 -25.02
CA PRO A 24 24.46 3.15 -24.08
C PRO A 24 23.29 2.18 -24.00
N ALA A 25 23.04 1.62 -22.82
CA ALA A 25 21.81 0.89 -22.58
C ALA A 25 20.67 1.86 -22.91
N ILE A 26 19.84 1.52 -23.89
CA ILE A 26 18.52 2.12 -24.00
C ILE A 26 17.79 1.63 -22.75
N VAL A 27 17.88 2.43 -21.70
CA VAL A 27 17.16 2.24 -20.45
C VAL A 27 15.69 2.47 -20.78
N SER A 28 14.89 1.41 -20.72
CA SER A 28 13.43 1.54 -20.64
C SER A 28 13.15 2.04 -19.23
N ALA A 29 12.91 3.33 -19.12
CA ALA A 29 12.32 3.94 -17.95
C ALA A 29 10.84 4.13 -18.28
N ASP A 30 9.97 3.46 -17.54
CA ASP A 30 8.54 3.60 -17.71
C ASP A 30 8.02 4.56 -16.64
N VAL A 31 7.35 5.62 -17.12
CA VAL A 31 6.61 6.54 -16.25
C VAL A 31 5.15 6.16 -16.35
N SER A 32 4.54 5.87 -15.22
CA SER A 32 3.10 5.59 -15.14
C SER A 32 2.42 6.56 -14.20
N SER A 33 1.10 6.66 -14.33
CA SER A 33 0.28 7.48 -13.46
C SER A 33 -0.98 6.75 -13.08
N ASN A 34 -1.57 7.11 -11.94
CA ASN A 34 -2.82 6.51 -11.50
C ASN A 34 -3.74 7.54 -10.87
N VAL A 35 -5.03 7.22 -10.87
CA VAL A 35 -6.08 7.95 -10.16
C VAL A 35 -7.03 6.95 -9.52
N SER A 36 -7.47 7.25 -8.32
CA SER A 36 -8.50 6.47 -7.62
C SER A 36 -9.50 7.36 -6.90
N ALA A 37 -10.65 6.76 -6.62
CA ALA A 37 -11.64 7.30 -5.73
C ALA A 37 -12.14 6.19 -4.81
N SER A 38 -12.32 6.50 -3.53
CA SER A 38 -12.91 5.57 -2.56
C SER A 38 -14.02 6.26 -1.77
N SER A 39 -14.96 5.48 -1.24
CA SER A 39 -15.98 6.01 -0.33
C SER A 39 -15.44 6.25 1.09
N ASN A 40 -14.25 5.72 1.40
CA ASN A 40 -13.50 5.91 2.63
C ASN A 40 -12.03 5.57 2.35
N TYR A 41 -11.08 6.36 2.85
CA TYR A 41 -9.66 6.01 2.78
C TYR A 41 -9.23 5.34 4.08
N LEU A 42 -8.81 4.09 4.00
CA LEU A 42 -8.34 3.28 5.14
C LEU A 42 -6.83 3.08 5.00
N PHE A 43 -6.10 3.41 6.04
CA PHE A 43 -4.69 3.03 6.22
C PHE A 43 -4.62 1.96 7.29
N ARG A 44 -4.35 0.71 6.88
CA ARG A 44 -4.19 -0.44 7.80
C ARG A 44 -5.38 -0.57 8.79
N GLY A 45 -6.61 -0.44 8.28
CA GLY A 45 -7.85 -0.49 9.06
C GLY A 45 -8.30 0.81 9.74
N VAL A 46 -7.50 1.88 9.68
CA VAL A 46 -7.78 3.19 10.30
C VAL A 46 -8.20 4.19 9.24
N THR A 47 -9.37 4.82 9.39
CA THR A 47 -9.84 5.84 8.44
C THR A 47 -8.94 7.07 8.47
N GLN A 48 -8.61 7.56 7.30
CA GLN A 48 -7.86 8.80 7.09
C GLN A 48 -8.77 9.95 6.64
N THR A 49 -10.05 9.69 6.41
CA THR A 49 -11.03 10.69 5.92
C THR A 49 -12.28 10.76 6.77
N ASP A 50 -12.24 10.26 8.01
CA ASP A 50 -13.39 10.15 8.91
C ASP A 50 -14.65 9.57 8.22
N GLY A 51 -14.46 8.50 7.44
CA GLY A 51 -15.57 7.88 6.70
C GLY A 51 -16.03 8.61 5.45
N ALA A 52 -15.42 9.73 5.08
CA ALA A 52 -15.74 10.49 3.88
C ALA A 52 -14.98 9.96 2.64
N ALA A 53 -15.45 10.37 1.46
CA ALA A 53 -14.83 9.96 0.20
C ALA A 53 -13.41 10.53 0.03
N ALA A 54 -12.55 9.76 -0.63
CA ALA A 54 -11.20 10.17 -1.00
C ALA A 54 -11.01 10.16 -2.51
N VAL A 55 -10.25 11.13 -3.02
CA VAL A 55 -9.71 11.14 -4.38
C VAL A 55 -8.21 11.13 -4.26
N GLN A 56 -7.57 10.17 -4.92
CA GLN A 56 -6.15 9.95 -4.80
C GLN A 56 -5.52 9.80 -6.18
N GLY A 57 -4.21 9.93 -6.23
CA GLY A 57 -3.46 9.64 -7.44
C GLY A 57 -1.97 9.70 -7.22
N GLY A 58 -1.24 9.12 -8.16
CA GLY A 58 0.21 9.02 -8.09
C GLY A 58 0.89 9.09 -9.43
N LEU A 59 2.20 9.32 -9.35
CA LEU A 59 3.14 9.29 -10.46
C LEU A 59 4.30 8.40 -10.08
N ASP A 60 4.60 7.45 -10.95
CA ASP A 60 5.59 6.40 -10.71
C ASP A 60 6.63 6.41 -11.82
N TYR A 61 7.89 6.21 -11.43
CA TYR A 61 9.01 5.95 -12.32
C TYR A 61 9.58 4.58 -11.99
N GLU A 62 9.69 3.72 -13.00
CA GLU A 62 10.29 2.39 -12.89
C GLU A 62 11.48 2.28 -13.85
N HIS A 63 12.61 1.82 -13.31
CA HIS A 63 13.81 1.53 -14.08
C HIS A 63 13.96 0.03 -14.28
N ALA A 64 14.41 -0.39 -15.47
CA ALA A 64 14.63 -1.81 -15.80
C ALA A 64 15.58 -2.59 -14.86
N SER A 65 16.30 -1.92 -13.96
CA SER A 65 17.08 -2.60 -12.91
C SER A 65 16.23 -3.11 -11.75
N GLY A 66 14.98 -2.68 -11.62
CA GLY A 66 14.13 -2.88 -10.44
C GLY A 66 14.06 -1.67 -9.50
N PHE A 67 14.84 -0.61 -9.76
CA PHE A 67 14.74 0.62 -8.98
C PHE A 67 13.47 1.38 -9.38
N TYR A 68 12.74 1.87 -8.40
CA TYR A 68 11.59 2.73 -8.64
C TYR A 68 11.56 3.91 -7.67
N ALA A 69 10.86 4.96 -8.06
CA ALA A 69 10.54 6.09 -7.22
C ALA A 69 9.22 6.71 -7.68
N GLY A 70 8.47 7.28 -6.74
CA GLY A 70 7.18 7.86 -7.05
C GLY A 70 6.71 8.82 -5.97
N GLY A 71 5.54 9.38 -6.24
CA GLY A 71 4.81 10.17 -5.28
C GLY A 71 3.32 9.96 -5.43
N TRP A 72 2.63 10.05 -4.31
CA TRP A 72 1.19 9.85 -4.22
C TRP A 72 0.57 10.94 -3.36
N GLY A 73 -0.72 11.18 -3.51
CA GLY A 73 -1.43 12.07 -2.59
C GLY A 73 -2.92 11.80 -2.54
N SER A 74 -3.52 12.26 -1.45
CA SER A 74 -4.95 12.12 -1.15
C SER A 74 -5.45 13.31 -0.35
N ASN A 75 -6.75 13.55 -0.39
CA ASN A 75 -7.39 14.25 0.71
C ASN A 75 -7.46 13.36 1.97
N VAL A 76 -7.36 13.98 3.13
CA VAL A 76 -7.54 13.39 4.46
C VAL A 76 -8.46 14.27 5.31
N ASP A 77 -8.95 13.75 6.43
CA ASP A 77 -9.68 14.50 7.45
C ASP A 77 -9.41 13.86 8.82
N PHE A 78 -8.62 14.55 9.65
CA PHE A 78 -8.29 14.15 11.02
C PHE A 78 -9.07 14.97 12.06
N GLY A 79 -9.98 15.85 11.64
CA GLY A 79 -10.77 16.70 12.54
C GLY A 79 -10.01 17.89 13.16
N ASP A 80 -8.75 18.12 12.76
CA ASP A 80 -7.87 19.19 13.27
C ASP A 80 -7.57 20.29 12.23
N GLY A 81 -8.02 20.10 10.98
CA GLY A 81 -7.78 21.00 9.86
C GLY A 81 -6.81 20.47 8.82
N THR A 82 -6.11 19.36 9.09
CA THR A 82 -5.30 18.64 8.10
C THR A 82 -6.21 18.15 6.98
N SER A 83 -5.86 18.48 5.73
CA SER A 83 -6.76 18.24 4.59
C SER A 83 -6.16 17.41 3.47
N TYR A 84 -4.85 17.22 3.45
CA TYR A 84 -4.21 16.35 2.47
C TYR A 84 -2.93 15.69 2.97
N GLU A 85 -2.61 14.56 2.34
CA GLU A 85 -1.40 13.77 2.53
C GLU A 85 -0.62 13.76 1.22
N LEU A 86 0.70 13.82 1.32
CA LEU A 86 1.64 13.62 0.22
C LEU A 86 2.68 12.58 0.61
N ASP A 87 2.76 11.54 -0.20
CA ASP A 87 3.73 10.48 -0.01
C ASP A 87 4.84 10.58 -1.04
N LEU A 88 6.06 10.35 -0.59
CA LEU A 88 7.22 10.20 -1.46
C LEU A 88 7.91 8.88 -1.14
N TYR A 89 8.15 8.07 -2.18
CA TYR A 89 8.75 6.77 -1.99
C TYR A 89 9.80 6.46 -3.04
N ALA A 90 10.73 5.59 -2.65
CA ALA A 90 11.68 4.97 -3.54
C ALA A 90 12.06 3.59 -3.02
N GLY A 91 12.31 2.67 -3.94
CA GLY A 91 12.61 1.29 -3.58
C GLY A 91 13.27 0.50 -4.68
N PHE A 92 13.39 -0.79 -4.42
CA PHE A 92 13.95 -1.76 -5.32
C PHE A 92 13.14 -3.04 -5.24
N SER A 93 12.51 -3.40 -6.36
CA SER A 93 11.70 -4.61 -6.46
C SER A 93 12.16 -5.50 -7.61
N GLY A 94 11.81 -6.78 -7.51
CA GLY A 94 12.15 -7.76 -8.54
C GLY A 94 11.70 -9.15 -8.16
N SER A 95 12.17 -10.14 -8.91
CA SER A 95 11.90 -11.54 -8.63
C SER A 95 13.08 -12.44 -8.94
N VAL A 96 13.17 -13.53 -8.19
CA VAL A 96 14.05 -14.67 -8.46
C VAL A 96 13.18 -15.91 -8.52
N GLU A 97 13.07 -16.49 -9.71
CA GLU A 97 12.12 -17.59 -9.98
C GLU A 97 10.68 -17.16 -9.65
N GLU A 98 10.03 -17.83 -8.69
CA GLU A 98 8.67 -17.55 -8.23
C GLU A 98 8.64 -16.64 -6.98
N LEU A 99 9.80 -16.29 -6.44
CA LEU A 99 9.92 -15.43 -5.26
C LEU A 99 10.06 -13.97 -5.70
N GLY A 100 9.05 -13.16 -5.40
CA GLY A 100 9.11 -11.71 -5.53
C GLY A 100 9.66 -11.07 -4.26
N TYR A 101 10.31 -9.92 -4.42
CA TYR A 101 10.74 -9.08 -3.32
C TYR A 101 10.52 -7.61 -3.64
N ASP A 102 10.24 -6.84 -2.60
CA ASP A 102 10.21 -5.38 -2.63
C ASP A 102 10.86 -4.86 -1.35
N VAL A 103 11.70 -3.83 -1.46
CA VAL A 103 12.27 -3.12 -0.32
C VAL A 103 12.33 -1.64 -0.65
N GLY A 104 11.88 -0.80 0.27
CA GLY A 104 11.81 0.62 0.00
C GLY A 104 11.75 1.48 1.25
N TYR A 105 11.66 2.77 0.97
CA TYR A 105 11.40 3.81 1.94
C TYR A 105 10.22 4.63 1.43
N ILE A 106 9.31 4.96 2.34
CA ILE A 106 8.20 5.88 2.11
C ILE A 106 8.24 6.96 3.20
N TYR A 107 7.97 8.19 2.78
CA TYR A 107 7.80 9.35 3.66
C TYR A 107 6.39 9.89 3.48
N TYR A 108 5.64 9.91 4.57
CA TYR A 108 4.31 10.45 4.70
C TYR A 108 4.41 11.90 5.18
N ALA A 109 3.91 12.82 4.37
CA ALA A 109 3.95 14.25 4.67
C ALA A 109 2.54 14.85 4.74
N TYR A 110 2.32 15.68 5.75
CA TYR A 110 1.06 16.40 6.01
C TYR A 110 1.33 17.90 6.11
N PRO A 111 1.62 18.60 4.98
CA PRO A 111 2.19 19.94 5.03
C PRO A 111 1.23 21.03 5.52
N ASP A 112 -0.07 20.74 5.60
CA ASP A 112 -1.09 21.64 6.16
C ASP A 112 -1.57 21.23 7.56
N ALA A 113 -0.99 20.19 8.14
CA ALA A 113 -1.29 19.80 9.50
C ALA A 113 -0.88 20.90 10.50
N PRO A 114 -1.68 21.12 11.56
CA PRO A 114 -1.36 22.10 12.60
C PRO A 114 -0.15 21.68 13.44
N ASP A 115 0.04 20.36 13.61
CA ASP A 115 1.14 19.74 14.34
C ASP A 115 2.09 19.03 13.37
N ALA A 116 3.36 18.86 13.77
CA ALA A 116 4.34 18.14 12.97
C ALA A 116 4.14 16.63 13.14
N ILE A 117 3.50 16.00 12.15
CA ILE A 117 3.08 14.59 12.19
C ILE A 117 3.70 13.75 11.05
N ASP A 118 4.61 14.33 10.28
CA ASP A 118 5.28 13.65 9.18
C ASP A 118 6.14 12.49 9.70
N PHE A 119 6.13 11.36 9.00
CA PHE A 119 6.91 10.19 9.40
C PHE A 119 7.39 9.38 8.20
N GLY A 120 8.40 8.54 8.42
CA GLY A 120 9.00 7.73 7.36
C GLY A 120 9.23 6.29 7.78
N GLU A 121 8.89 5.37 6.87
CA GLU A 121 8.99 3.94 7.08
C GLU A 121 9.97 3.30 6.09
N LEU A 122 10.82 2.40 6.60
CA LEU A 122 11.41 1.38 5.75
C LEU A 122 10.44 0.21 5.66
N TYR A 123 10.21 -0.29 4.45
CA TYR A 123 9.38 -1.46 4.25
C TYR A 123 10.09 -2.54 3.45
N GLY A 124 9.62 -3.77 3.62
CA GLY A 124 10.00 -4.90 2.81
C GLY A 124 8.86 -5.89 2.68
N GLU A 125 8.72 -6.49 1.50
CA GLU A 125 7.76 -7.54 1.19
C GLU A 125 8.48 -8.71 0.50
N ILE A 126 8.05 -9.93 0.82
CA ILE A 126 8.36 -11.13 0.06
C ILE A 126 7.05 -11.75 -0.41
N SER A 127 6.99 -12.10 -1.69
CA SER A 127 5.83 -12.75 -2.31
C SER A 127 6.18 -14.07 -2.97
N TYR A 128 5.23 -15.00 -2.95
CA TYR A 128 5.34 -16.31 -3.61
C TYR A 128 3.96 -16.78 -4.09
N GLY A 129 3.78 -16.83 -5.41
CA GLY A 129 2.51 -17.18 -6.02
C GLY A 129 1.39 -16.20 -5.65
N ILE A 130 0.39 -16.68 -4.91
CA ILE A 130 -0.77 -15.90 -4.48
C ILE A 130 -0.62 -15.26 -3.10
N ALA A 131 0.52 -15.45 -2.43
CA ALA A 131 0.72 -15.03 -1.05
C ALA A 131 1.86 -14.02 -0.93
N ALA A 132 1.75 -13.12 0.04
CA ALA A 132 2.81 -12.21 0.42
C ALA A 132 2.90 -12.05 1.94
N ILE A 133 4.09 -11.70 2.42
CA ILE A 133 4.33 -11.24 3.79
C ILE A 133 5.14 -9.95 3.73
N GLY A 134 4.84 -9.01 4.60
CA GLY A 134 5.53 -7.72 4.62
C GLY A 134 5.68 -7.13 6.01
N LEU A 135 6.56 -6.15 6.09
CA LEU A 135 6.88 -5.34 7.26
C LEU A 135 7.08 -3.90 6.81
N ALA A 136 6.55 -2.95 7.56
CA ALA A 136 6.93 -1.55 7.54
C ALA A 136 7.39 -1.16 8.95
N TYR A 137 8.47 -0.39 9.04
CA TYR A 137 9.10 0.03 10.29
C TYR A 137 9.40 1.52 10.25
N THR A 138 8.84 2.26 11.19
CA THR A 138 9.03 3.70 11.29
C THR A 138 10.44 4.00 11.78
N ILE A 139 11.22 4.67 10.93
CA ILE A 139 12.63 5.02 11.20
C ILE A 139 12.83 6.48 11.57
N ASN A 140 11.88 7.34 11.21
CA ASN A 140 11.88 8.77 11.54
C ASN A 140 10.44 9.27 11.70
N SER A 141 10.27 10.27 12.55
CA SER A 141 9.00 10.94 12.82
C SER A 141 9.27 12.35 13.33
N ASP A 142 8.45 13.29 12.91
CA ASP A 142 8.48 14.68 13.38
C ASP A 142 7.65 14.88 14.66
N THR A 143 6.83 13.88 15.03
CA THR A 143 6.10 13.85 16.30
C THR A 143 7.08 13.91 17.47
N SER A 144 6.90 14.90 18.34
CA SER A 144 7.78 15.10 19.50
C SER A 144 7.31 14.30 20.71
N GLY A 145 8.21 13.53 21.33
CA GLY A 145 7.92 12.81 22.56
C GLY A 145 7.25 11.47 22.31
N ASP A 146 6.40 11.04 23.24
CA ASP A 146 5.66 9.79 23.07
C ASP A 146 4.47 10.00 22.13
N GLY A 147 4.17 9.05 21.24
CA GLY A 147 3.07 9.20 20.29
C GLY A 147 2.84 8.00 19.39
N LEU A 148 1.96 8.19 18.40
CA LEU A 148 1.73 7.26 17.30
C LEU A 148 2.59 7.66 16.09
N PHE A 149 2.91 6.69 15.25
CA PHE A 149 3.75 6.86 14.06
C PHE A 149 5.12 7.46 14.41
N VAL A 150 5.71 6.97 15.49
CA VAL A 150 7.02 7.36 16.02
C VAL A 150 8.08 6.30 15.71
N GLN A 151 9.35 6.67 15.86
CA GLN A 151 10.45 5.74 15.62
C GLN A 151 10.31 4.49 16.51
N GLY A 152 10.27 3.31 15.88
CA GLY A 152 10.07 2.04 16.58
C GLY A 152 8.77 1.34 16.22
N ASP A 153 7.78 2.08 15.74
CA ASP A 153 6.50 1.52 15.33
C ASP A 153 6.66 0.58 14.14
N ALA A 154 5.95 -0.54 14.17
CA ALA A 154 6.04 -1.57 13.16
C ALA A 154 4.65 -2.06 12.73
N TYR A 155 4.44 -2.19 11.43
CA TYR A 155 3.29 -2.91 10.88
C TYR A 155 3.77 -4.13 10.12
N TYR A 156 3.26 -5.30 10.49
CA TYR A 156 3.54 -6.54 9.77
C TYR A 156 2.25 -7.17 9.27
N TYR A 157 2.33 -7.79 8.09
CA TYR A 157 1.15 -8.40 7.47
C TYR A 157 1.48 -9.68 6.69
N ALA A 158 0.44 -10.46 6.47
CA ALA A 158 0.39 -11.55 5.52
C ALA A 158 -0.88 -11.40 4.67
N SER A 159 -0.77 -11.63 3.37
CA SER A 159 -1.90 -11.51 2.45
C SER A 159 -1.97 -12.68 1.48
N VAL A 160 -3.18 -12.94 0.99
CA VAL A 160 -3.45 -13.87 -0.10
C VAL A 160 -4.37 -13.20 -1.12
N GLY A 161 -3.98 -13.23 -2.39
CA GLY A 161 -4.74 -12.70 -3.52
C GLY A 161 -5.02 -13.78 -4.56
N VAL A 162 -6.29 -14.10 -4.79
CA VAL A 162 -6.70 -15.16 -5.72
C VAL A 162 -7.33 -14.53 -6.96
N PRO A 163 -6.78 -14.78 -8.16
CA PRO A 163 -7.46 -14.44 -9.41
C PRO A 163 -8.68 -15.35 -9.58
N LEU A 164 -9.80 -14.76 -9.97
CA LEU A 164 -11.08 -15.45 -10.21
C LEU A 164 -11.44 -15.40 -11.70
N GLU A 165 -12.49 -16.12 -12.09
CA GLU A 165 -13.02 -16.07 -13.45
C GLU A 165 -13.56 -14.68 -13.79
N ASP A 166 -13.76 -14.42 -15.09
CA ASP A 166 -14.35 -13.18 -15.60
C ASP A 166 -13.66 -11.90 -15.10
N SER A 167 -12.33 -11.86 -15.02
CA SER A 167 -11.57 -10.67 -14.60
C SER A 167 -11.90 -10.17 -13.18
N TYR A 168 -12.38 -11.07 -12.31
CA TYR A 168 -12.48 -10.81 -10.89
C TYR A 168 -11.20 -11.25 -10.17
N SER A 169 -10.97 -10.69 -9.00
CA SER A 169 -9.99 -11.17 -8.01
C SER A 169 -10.57 -10.98 -6.61
N ALA A 170 -10.07 -11.77 -5.67
CA ALA A 170 -10.39 -11.60 -4.26
C ALA A 170 -9.12 -11.62 -3.42
N GLY A 171 -9.08 -10.79 -2.39
CA GLY A 171 -7.93 -10.67 -1.50
C GLY A 171 -8.35 -10.76 -0.03
N VAL A 172 -7.45 -11.30 0.79
CA VAL A 172 -7.52 -11.22 2.25
C VAL A 172 -6.14 -10.81 2.78
N THR A 173 -6.12 -9.90 3.75
CA THR A 173 -4.93 -9.48 4.47
C THR A 173 -5.17 -9.60 5.97
N LEU A 174 -4.17 -10.12 6.67
CA LEU A 174 -4.09 -10.12 8.13
C LEU A 174 -2.87 -9.27 8.49
N GLY A 175 -3.04 -8.31 9.38
CA GLY A 175 -1.98 -7.42 9.82
C GLY A 175 -2.01 -7.21 11.33
N TYR A 176 -0.94 -6.66 11.85
CA TYR A 176 -0.86 -6.17 13.21
C TYR A 176 0.04 -4.93 13.23
N TYR A 177 -0.43 -3.91 13.93
CA TYR A 177 0.32 -2.70 14.19
C TYR A 177 0.83 -2.76 15.63
N ASP A 178 2.15 -2.73 15.78
CA ASP A 178 2.88 -2.71 17.05
C ASP A 178 3.44 -1.30 17.25
N PHE A 179 2.81 -0.52 18.13
CA PHE A 179 3.26 0.83 18.45
C PHE A 179 4.30 0.76 19.57
N ALA A 180 5.47 1.36 19.36
CA ALA A 180 6.57 1.37 20.33
C ALA A 180 6.18 2.01 21.67
N ASP A 181 5.19 2.90 21.62
CA ASP A 181 4.71 3.69 22.75
C ASP A 181 3.37 3.20 23.30
N ASP A 182 2.93 2.02 22.86
CA ASP A 182 1.74 1.33 23.36
C ASP A 182 1.77 1.15 24.89
N GLY A 183 0.64 1.44 25.53
CA GLY A 183 0.46 1.36 26.98
C GLY A 183 1.16 2.47 27.78
N LYS A 184 1.87 3.41 27.13
CA LYS A 184 2.41 4.59 27.83
C LYS A 184 1.27 5.48 28.32
N ALA A 185 1.42 6.09 29.48
CA ALA A 185 0.38 6.92 30.09
C ALA A 185 -0.05 8.13 29.24
N SER A 186 0.84 8.61 28.36
CA SER A 186 0.65 9.70 27.40
C SER A 186 -0.10 9.29 26.14
N VAL A 187 -0.11 8.00 25.80
CA VAL A 187 -0.66 7.47 24.54
C VAL A 187 -1.90 6.62 24.79
N GLY A 188 -1.87 5.75 25.80
CA GLY A 188 -2.87 4.71 26.02
C GLY A 188 -2.55 3.43 25.26
N GLU A 189 -3.52 2.52 25.19
CA GLU A 189 -3.45 1.35 24.31
C GLU A 189 -3.59 1.81 22.86
N ALA A 190 -2.76 1.27 21.98
CA ALA A 190 -2.61 1.69 20.60
C ALA A 190 -2.34 0.52 19.64
N SER A 191 -1.67 -0.55 20.09
CA SER A 191 -1.39 -1.70 19.21
C SER A 191 -2.64 -2.51 18.92
N TYR A 192 -2.84 -2.89 17.65
CA TYR A 192 -4.07 -3.56 17.21
C TYR A 192 -3.87 -4.58 16.11
N SER A 193 -4.79 -5.54 16.04
CA SER A 193 -4.90 -6.49 14.92
C SER A 193 -5.77 -5.91 13.80
N HIS A 194 -5.39 -6.19 12.56
CA HIS A 194 -6.07 -5.70 11.35
C HIS A 194 -6.44 -6.87 10.42
N VAL A 195 -7.66 -6.85 9.88
CA VAL A 195 -8.12 -7.79 8.85
C VAL A 195 -8.78 -7.01 7.73
N ALA A 196 -8.36 -7.29 6.49
CA ALA A 196 -9.00 -6.74 5.29
C ALA A 196 -9.43 -7.86 4.35
N ALA A 197 -10.56 -7.69 3.69
CA ALA A 197 -10.98 -8.52 2.57
C ALA A 197 -11.58 -7.66 1.45
N ASN A 198 -11.31 -8.07 0.21
CA ASN A 198 -11.82 -7.37 -0.96
C ASN A 198 -12.22 -8.32 -2.09
N VAL A 199 -13.12 -7.83 -2.94
CA VAL A 199 -13.37 -8.38 -4.26
C VAL A 199 -13.22 -7.25 -5.27
N THR A 200 -12.38 -7.47 -6.28
CA THR A 200 -12.07 -6.48 -7.31
C THR A 200 -12.47 -7.00 -8.68
N LYS A 201 -13.06 -6.13 -9.49
CA LYS A 201 -13.39 -6.36 -10.90
C LYS A 201 -12.54 -5.44 -11.76
N ASP A 202 -11.74 -6.02 -12.66
CA ASP A 202 -11.12 -5.28 -13.76
C ASP A 202 -12.15 -5.09 -14.89
N ALA A 203 -12.47 -3.84 -15.19
CA ALA A 203 -13.39 -3.41 -16.24
C ALA A 203 -12.66 -2.84 -17.47
N GLY A 204 -11.39 -3.20 -17.66
CA GLY A 204 -10.55 -2.80 -18.79
C GLY A 204 -10.36 -1.28 -18.85
N ASN A 205 -10.81 -0.65 -19.94
CA ASN A 205 -10.66 0.79 -20.14
C ASN A 205 -11.38 1.66 -19.09
N PHE A 206 -12.27 1.09 -18.29
CA PHE A 206 -12.94 1.78 -17.20
C PHE A 206 -12.17 1.69 -15.87
N GLY A 207 -11.05 0.97 -15.82
CA GLY A 207 -10.30 0.73 -14.59
C GLY A 207 -10.86 -0.42 -13.76
N SER A 208 -10.46 -0.46 -12.49
CA SER A 208 -10.83 -1.48 -11.53
C SER A 208 -11.87 -0.94 -10.55
N PHE A 209 -12.81 -1.79 -10.15
CA PHE A 209 -13.83 -1.50 -9.13
C PHE A 209 -13.73 -2.51 -8.01
N SER A 210 -13.74 -2.07 -6.75
CA SER A 210 -13.63 -2.96 -5.59
C SER A 210 -14.76 -2.75 -4.58
N VAL A 211 -15.12 -3.85 -3.93
CA VAL A 211 -15.92 -3.87 -2.69
C VAL A 211 -15.02 -4.41 -1.59
N ASN A 212 -14.93 -3.67 -0.49
CA ASN A 212 -13.94 -3.90 0.55
C ASN A 212 -14.61 -3.90 1.92
N VAL A 213 -14.06 -4.71 2.81
CA VAL A 213 -14.40 -4.72 4.23
C VAL A 213 -13.11 -4.82 5.03
N GLU A 214 -12.96 -3.95 6.02
CA GLU A 214 -11.81 -3.92 6.92
C GLU A 214 -12.27 -3.90 8.36
N TYR A 215 -11.51 -4.52 9.24
CA TYR A 215 -11.72 -4.55 10.66
C TYR A 215 -10.39 -4.31 11.36
N ALA A 216 -10.36 -3.38 12.30
CA ALA A 216 -9.26 -3.13 13.19
C ALA A 216 -9.76 -3.35 14.62
N ASP A 217 -9.04 -4.15 15.40
CA ASP A 217 -9.35 -4.47 16.80
C ASP A 217 -8.92 -3.30 17.69
N ILE A 218 -9.65 -2.19 17.58
CA ILE A 218 -9.40 -0.92 18.28
C ILE A 218 -10.64 -0.61 19.11
N GLU A 219 -10.47 -0.55 20.43
CA GLU A 219 -11.55 -0.18 21.33
C GLU A 219 -11.79 1.33 21.26
N SER A 220 -13.03 1.77 21.53
CA SER A 220 -13.38 3.20 21.54
C SER A 220 -12.55 4.07 22.51
N THR A 221 -11.87 3.44 23.48
CA THR A 221 -11.01 4.08 24.47
C THR A 221 -9.54 4.16 24.07
N ASP A 222 -9.14 3.46 23.00
CA ASP A 222 -7.77 3.37 22.54
C ASP A 222 -7.35 4.65 21.80
N ALA A 223 -6.04 4.82 21.58
CA ALA A 223 -5.47 6.04 21.00
C ALA A 223 -6.09 6.42 19.65
N LEU A 224 -6.49 5.43 18.85
CA LEU A 224 -7.12 5.61 17.53
C LEU A 224 -8.64 5.36 17.54
N GLY A 225 -9.25 5.05 18.69
CA GLY A 225 -10.60 4.49 18.79
C GLY A 225 -11.78 5.42 18.51
N SER A 226 -11.59 6.74 18.53
CA SER A 226 -12.68 7.72 18.47
C SER A 226 -13.57 7.59 17.22
N VAL A 227 -12.94 7.43 16.05
CA VAL A 227 -13.60 7.22 14.75
C VAL A 227 -13.30 5.83 14.17
N ASN A 228 -12.43 5.06 14.84
CA ASN A 228 -12.00 3.74 14.38
C ASN A 228 -12.45 2.58 15.27
N SER A 229 -13.39 2.82 16.18
CA SER A 229 -13.95 1.77 17.04
C SER A 229 -14.28 0.49 16.26
N ASP A 230 -14.33 -0.62 16.99
CA ASP A 230 -14.41 -2.04 16.64
C ASP A 230 -15.57 -2.49 15.72
N ASP A 231 -16.12 -1.59 14.91
CA ASP A 231 -17.04 -1.89 13.83
C ASP A 231 -16.28 -2.18 12.50
N PRO A 232 -16.69 -3.23 11.77
CA PRO A 232 -16.24 -3.45 10.40
C PRO A 232 -16.60 -2.26 9.48
N LYS A 233 -15.61 -1.78 8.74
CA LYS A 233 -15.70 -0.65 7.82
C LYS A 233 -15.86 -1.16 6.40
N PHE A 234 -16.98 -0.81 5.76
CA PHE A 234 -17.25 -1.15 4.36
C PHE A 234 -16.97 0.03 3.46
N TRP A 235 -16.28 -0.20 2.36
CA TRP A 235 -15.99 0.87 1.40
C TRP A 235 -15.90 0.37 -0.04
N LEU A 236 -16.23 1.26 -0.96
CA LEU A 236 -16.16 1.03 -2.40
C LEU A 236 -14.94 1.75 -2.96
N GLY A 237 -14.23 1.09 -3.86
CA GLY A 237 -13.07 1.65 -4.55
C GLY A 237 -13.25 1.66 -6.06
N TRP A 238 -12.65 2.65 -6.69
CA TRP A 238 -12.40 2.71 -8.12
C TRP A 238 -10.96 3.18 -8.35
N SER A 239 -10.25 2.58 -9.29
CA SER A 239 -8.91 3.02 -9.68
C SER A 239 -8.64 2.83 -11.16
N ARG A 240 -7.72 3.62 -11.71
CA ARG A 240 -7.26 3.49 -13.09
C ARG A 240 -5.82 3.96 -13.22
N SER A 241 -5.03 3.21 -13.98
CA SER A 241 -3.65 3.55 -14.34
C SER A 241 -3.55 3.94 -15.82
N PHE A 242 -2.53 4.75 -16.16
CA PHE A 242 -2.23 5.27 -17.49
C PHE A 242 -0.76 5.11 -17.83
#